data_AF-E1Z311-F1
#
_entry.id   AF-E1Z311-F1
#
_cell.length_a   1.000
_cell.length_b   1.000
_cell.length_c   1.000
_cell.angle_alpha   90.00
_cell.angle_beta   90.00
_cell.angle_gamma   90.00
#
_symmetry.space_group_name_H-M   'P 1'
#
loop_
_entity.id
_entity.type
_entity.pdbx_description
1 polymer ?
#
loop_
_entity_poly.entity_id
_entity_poly.type
_entity_poly.pdbx_seq_one_letter_code
_entity_poly.pdbx_strand_id
1 'polypeptide(L)'
;MVAVVQLPSSSPFDADMSRQSSSLELRSSFHNLSCRMSSRLLSAMSHAPPSESGPQGTVRPLTVVNDPAAWKACDWAGREHEAVVQLDGADVAQLKEAVAAFMASGRPLSALKRPADFPLSGGLADKLAGARRDLLRGRGFALLRGVPVGEWSEAESVAGYMGLGVHVGRPQPQSKDGKLINHVKMHYAPAGAPASTLPQREHAHNLEFGVHTDAQADVLGLLCINQAKEGGVSSFSSTLAVHNELLRRGRKDIVRCLASGGWYRDRSRYQDVRPGDSPVWEMPVFSYHKGYLTTHYNSSHYQLCARRYPEQAGPLSALQLEALALFEEIGSHPDFAISYRLQPGDIILLHNSSALHARSAFKDGDAPHERRHLVRLWLSCDDDRPQPAHLDFPRSHTEGYDRDAYQGLMKPAPSQFHVPLSQEADDL
;
A
#
# COMPACT_ATOMS: atom_id res chain seq x y z
N MET A 1 21.51 -74.16 24.56
CA MET A 1 20.28 -74.97 24.74
C MET A 1 19.13 -73.98 24.82
N VAL A 2 18.20 -74.08 23.86
CA VAL A 2 16.83 -73.53 23.84
C VAL A 2 16.66 -71.99 23.73
N ALA A 3 15.78 -71.38 22.92
CA ALA A 3 15.11 -71.68 21.64
C ALA A 3 14.21 -70.46 21.24
N VAL A 4 14.04 -70.22 19.92
CA VAL A 4 12.88 -69.62 19.17
C VAL A 4 12.43 -68.17 19.51
N VAL A 5 11.92 -67.29 18.62
CA VAL A 5 11.17 -67.41 17.35
C VAL A 5 11.32 -66.15 16.46
N GLN A 6 11.40 -66.34 15.14
CA GLN A 6 11.20 -65.34 14.07
C GLN A 6 9.80 -65.45 13.43
N LEU A 7 9.15 -64.27 13.26
CA LEU A 7 8.35 -63.74 12.11
C LEU A 7 7.05 -64.46 11.68
N PRO A 8 5.98 -63.77 11.16
CA PRO A 8 6.01 -62.98 9.90
C PRO A 8 5.04 -61.74 9.81
N SER A 9 5.39 -60.71 9.04
CA SER A 9 4.89 -60.29 7.69
C SER A 9 3.47 -59.66 7.59
N SER A 10 3.41 -58.42 7.08
CA SER A 10 2.59 -57.98 5.93
C SER A 10 2.75 -56.47 5.68
N SER A 11 3.01 -56.11 4.42
CA SER A 11 3.21 -54.77 3.84
C SER A 11 1.85 -54.20 3.34
N PRO A 12 1.75 -53.20 2.41
CA PRO A 12 2.72 -52.23 1.85
C PRO A 12 2.16 -50.78 1.74
N PHE A 13 3.02 -49.78 1.51
CA PHE A 13 2.75 -48.69 0.55
C PHE A 13 4.05 -47.94 0.30
N ASP A 14 4.75 -48.34 -0.76
CA ASP A 14 5.82 -47.57 -1.40
C ASP A 14 5.78 -47.94 -2.89
N ALA A 15 5.43 -46.98 -3.74
CA ALA A 15 5.81 -46.90 -5.16
C ALA A 15 5.10 -45.69 -5.80
N ASP A 16 5.86 -44.66 -6.14
CA ASP A 16 6.09 -44.23 -7.53
C ASP A 16 6.36 -42.70 -7.61
N MET A 17 7.62 -42.33 -7.35
CA MET A 17 8.18 -41.04 -7.75
C MET A 17 9.20 -41.28 -8.86
N SER A 18 8.75 -41.43 -10.10
CA SER A 18 9.55 -41.05 -11.27
C SER A 18 8.65 -40.90 -12.50
N ARG A 19 8.58 -39.67 -13.03
CA ARG A 19 8.24 -39.24 -14.40
C ARG A 19 7.32 -38.00 -14.35
N GLN A 20 7.92 -36.83 -14.56
CA GLN A 20 7.43 -35.80 -15.49
C GLN A 20 8.34 -34.57 -15.40
N SER A 21 9.55 -34.70 -15.95
CA SER A 21 10.36 -33.59 -16.44
C SER A 21 10.23 -33.55 -17.96
N SER A 22 9.28 -32.76 -18.47
CA SER A 22 9.23 -32.23 -19.85
C SER A 22 7.84 -31.65 -20.14
N SER A 23 7.68 -30.34 -19.94
CA SER A 23 6.72 -29.48 -20.68
C SER A 23 6.83 -28.05 -20.17
N LEU A 24 8.04 -27.49 -20.27
CA LEU A 24 8.31 -26.07 -20.14
C LEU A 24 8.83 -25.60 -21.50
N GLU A 25 7.91 -25.49 -22.45
CA GLU A 25 8.02 -24.69 -23.68
C GLU A 25 6.69 -24.85 -24.46
N LEU A 26 6.24 -23.77 -25.11
CA LEU A 26 4.98 -23.63 -25.87
C LEU A 26 3.69 -23.39 -25.06
N ARG A 27 3.59 -22.23 -24.42
CA ARG A 27 2.32 -21.47 -24.31
C ARG A 27 2.57 -19.96 -24.46
N SER A 28 3.09 -19.56 -25.62
CA SER A 28 2.91 -18.22 -26.15
C SER A 28 1.90 -18.29 -27.29
N SER A 29 1.07 -17.27 -27.41
CA SER A 29 -0.04 -17.10 -28.37
C SER A 29 -1.41 -17.63 -27.89
N PHE A 30 -2.41 -16.77 -28.06
CA PHE A 30 -3.82 -16.89 -27.68
C PHE A 30 -4.20 -16.44 -26.26
N HIS A 31 -4.10 -15.13 -25.99
CA HIS A 31 -5.05 -14.39 -25.14
C HIS A 31 -5.07 -12.94 -25.63
N ASN A 32 -5.85 -12.67 -26.68
CA ASN A 32 -6.18 -11.32 -27.15
C ASN A 32 -7.46 -11.40 -27.99
N LEU A 33 -8.57 -11.83 -27.37
CA LEU A 33 -9.93 -11.77 -27.92
C LEU A 33 -10.93 -12.18 -26.83
N SER A 34 -11.02 -11.40 -25.76
CA SER A 34 -12.16 -11.43 -24.84
C SER A 34 -12.40 -10.03 -24.26
N CYS A 35 -12.55 -9.05 -25.16
CA CYS A 35 -13.14 -7.76 -24.83
C CYS A 35 -13.91 -7.26 -26.06
N ARG A 36 -14.94 -8.04 -26.43
CA ARG A 36 -16.05 -7.71 -27.33
C ARG A 36 -16.92 -8.97 -27.38
N MET A 37 -18.17 -8.86 -26.93
CA MET A 37 -19.15 -9.94 -26.77
C MET A 37 -19.14 -10.69 -25.43
N SER A 38 -19.51 -9.98 -24.36
CA SER A 38 -20.30 -10.59 -23.29
C SER A 38 -21.16 -9.54 -22.60
N SER A 39 -22.13 -8.99 -23.36
CA SER A 39 -23.14 -8.06 -22.82
C SER A 39 -24.56 -8.38 -23.30
N ARG A 40 -24.78 -9.58 -23.82
CA ARG A 40 -26.13 -10.03 -24.20
C ARG A 40 -26.38 -11.40 -23.62
N LEU A 41 -27.00 -11.40 -22.45
CA LEU A 41 -28.01 -12.34 -21.94
C LEU A 41 -27.83 -12.50 -20.43
N LEU A 42 -28.38 -11.55 -19.67
CA LEU A 42 -28.95 -11.78 -18.34
C LEU A 42 -29.91 -10.62 -18.05
N SER A 43 -31.21 -10.95 -18.15
CA SER A 43 -32.40 -10.28 -17.63
C SER A 43 -32.47 -8.75 -17.63
N ALA A 44 -33.29 -8.23 -18.54
CA ALA A 44 -33.83 -6.88 -18.52
C ALA A 44 -34.69 -6.66 -17.27
N MET A 45 -34.13 -6.01 -16.25
CA MET A 45 -34.89 -5.08 -15.43
C MET A 45 -34.45 -3.68 -15.83
N SER A 46 -35.36 -2.94 -16.47
CA SER A 46 -35.24 -1.53 -16.85
C SER A 46 -34.96 -0.66 -15.62
N HIS A 47 -33.71 -0.65 -15.16
CA HIS A 47 -33.20 0.39 -14.29
C HIS A 47 -32.72 1.50 -15.21
N ALA A 48 -33.30 2.69 -15.09
CA ALA A 48 -32.71 3.88 -15.66
C ALA A 48 -31.21 3.91 -15.29
N PRO A 49 -30.32 4.29 -16.23
CA PRO A 49 -28.89 4.35 -15.93
C PRO A 49 -28.68 5.14 -14.65
N PRO A 50 -27.79 4.68 -13.75
CA PRO A 50 -27.56 5.37 -12.49
C PRO A 50 -27.18 6.82 -12.78
N SER A 51 -27.81 7.76 -12.06
CA SER A 51 -27.47 9.17 -12.16
C SER A 51 -25.98 9.38 -11.94
N GLU A 52 -25.39 10.35 -12.64
CA GLU A 52 -23.97 10.68 -12.55
C GLU A 52 -23.73 11.98 -11.77
N SER A 53 -22.54 12.12 -11.21
CA SER A 53 -21.97 13.35 -10.66
C SER A 53 -20.46 13.32 -10.80
N GLY A 54 -19.77 14.38 -10.39
CA GLY A 54 -18.33 14.50 -10.56
C GLY A 54 -17.96 15.63 -11.53
N PRO A 55 -16.69 16.06 -11.55
CA PRO A 55 -15.55 15.48 -10.83
C PRO A 55 -15.57 15.71 -9.31
N GLN A 56 -14.59 15.15 -8.60
CA GLN A 56 -14.37 15.42 -7.17
C GLN A 56 -14.49 16.93 -6.86
N GLY A 57 -15.31 17.28 -5.87
CA GLY A 57 -15.80 18.64 -5.60
C GLY A 57 -17.28 18.86 -5.95
N THR A 58 -17.87 17.99 -6.79
CA THR A 58 -19.30 18.05 -7.17
C THR A 58 -20.02 16.70 -7.02
N VAL A 59 -19.38 15.72 -6.37
CA VAL A 59 -19.92 14.37 -6.16
C VAL A 59 -21.18 14.42 -5.30
N ARG A 60 -22.21 13.70 -5.76
CA ARG A 60 -23.45 13.47 -5.01
C ARG A 60 -23.51 12.03 -4.49
N PRO A 61 -24.01 11.80 -3.27
CA PRO A 61 -24.17 10.44 -2.73
C PRO A 61 -24.96 9.52 -3.66
N LEU A 62 -24.57 8.25 -3.74
CA LEU A 62 -25.26 7.19 -4.48
C LEU A 62 -25.43 7.44 -5.99
N THR A 63 -24.51 8.22 -6.58
CA THR A 63 -24.44 8.49 -8.03
C THR A 63 -23.12 7.97 -8.59
N VAL A 64 -23.09 7.56 -9.85
CA VAL A 64 -21.82 7.18 -10.51
C VAL A 64 -20.92 8.41 -10.58
N VAL A 65 -19.68 8.26 -10.15
CA VAL A 65 -18.68 9.32 -10.09
C VAL A 65 -17.89 9.35 -11.40
N ASN A 66 -18.05 10.43 -12.17
CA ASN A 66 -17.24 10.74 -13.33
C ASN A 66 -16.05 11.61 -12.91
N ASP A 67 -14.88 10.99 -12.79
CA ASP A 67 -13.65 11.62 -12.31
C ASP A 67 -12.43 10.95 -12.96
N PRO A 68 -11.31 11.66 -13.22
CA PRO A 68 -10.11 11.05 -13.77
C PRO A 68 -9.55 9.88 -12.94
N ALA A 69 -9.81 9.83 -11.63
CA ALA A 69 -9.43 8.72 -10.78
C ALA A 69 -10.39 7.52 -10.85
N ALA A 70 -11.50 7.58 -11.61
CA ALA A 70 -12.51 6.52 -11.74
C ALA A 70 -12.26 5.57 -12.93
N TRP A 71 -11.03 5.06 -13.05
CA TRP A 71 -10.59 4.18 -14.14
C TRP A 71 -10.64 2.69 -13.77
N LYS A 72 -10.71 1.83 -14.79
CA LYS A 72 -10.52 0.38 -14.76
C LYS A 72 -9.15 0.01 -15.33
N ALA A 73 -8.65 -1.19 -15.07
CA ALA A 73 -7.35 -1.63 -15.58
C ALA A 73 -7.32 -1.65 -17.12
N CYS A 74 -8.44 -2.00 -17.76
CA CYS A 74 -8.57 -1.99 -19.21
C CYS A 74 -8.46 -0.59 -19.84
N ASP A 75 -8.71 0.49 -19.09
CA ASP A 75 -8.55 1.87 -19.59
C ASP A 75 -7.07 2.26 -19.76
N TRP A 76 -6.17 1.48 -19.13
CA TRP A 76 -4.72 1.68 -19.11
C TRP A 76 -3.94 0.70 -19.99
N ALA A 77 -4.60 -0.31 -20.55
CA ALA A 77 -3.95 -1.28 -21.42
C ALA A 77 -3.36 -0.59 -22.67
N GLY A 78 -2.04 -0.70 -22.85
CA GLY A 78 -1.29 -0.03 -23.92
C GLY A 78 -0.96 1.45 -23.65
N ARG A 79 -1.40 1.99 -22.51
CA ARG A 79 -1.19 3.39 -22.07
C ARG A 79 -0.36 3.47 -20.79
N GLU A 80 0.27 2.38 -20.39
CA GLU A 80 1.02 2.27 -19.14
C GLU A 80 2.16 3.29 -19.07
N HIS A 81 2.74 3.63 -20.23
CA HIS A 81 3.80 4.63 -20.37
C HIS A 81 3.36 6.04 -19.94
N GLU A 82 2.06 6.37 -20.03
CA GLU A 82 1.54 7.68 -19.60
C GLU A 82 1.57 7.86 -18.07
N ALA A 83 1.63 6.76 -17.32
CA ALA A 83 1.75 6.81 -15.86
C ALA A 83 3.20 6.89 -15.36
N VAL A 84 4.18 6.73 -16.27
CA VAL A 84 5.61 6.65 -15.94
C VAL A 84 6.24 8.04 -15.98
N VAL A 85 6.78 8.46 -14.84
CA VAL A 85 7.67 9.61 -14.72
C VAL A 85 9.11 9.09 -14.78
N GLN A 86 9.71 9.14 -15.97
CA GLN A 86 11.07 8.66 -16.18
C GLN A 86 12.09 9.70 -15.68
N LEU A 87 12.94 9.28 -14.76
CA LEU A 87 14.14 10.02 -14.40
C LEU A 87 15.21 9.78 -15.47
N ASP A 88 15.69 10.86 -16.08
CA ASP A 88 16.78 10.82 -17.05
C ASP A 88 18.14 11.07 -16.38
N GLY A 89 19.22 11.08 -17.18
CA GLY A 89 20.57 11.24 -16.65
C GLY A 89 20.79 12.58 -15.92
N ALA A 90 20.12 13.65 -16.34
CA ALA A 90 20.23 14.96 -15.69
C ALA A 90 19.49 14.96 -14.35
N ASP A 91 18.29 14.35 -14.30
CA ASP A 91 17.55 14.19 -13.05
C ASP A 91 18.35 13.35 -12.04
N VAL A 92 18.93 12.24 -12.49
CA VAL A 92 19.71 11.33 -11.63
C VAL A 92 20.97 12.02 -11.12
N ALA A 93 21.66 12.80 -11.95
CA ALA A 93 22.83 13.58 -11.52
C ALA A 93 22.45 14.61 -10.44
N GLN A 94 21.39 15.39 -10.68
CA GLN A 94 20.90 16.37 -9.69
C GLN A 94 20.48 15.68 -8.38
N LEU A 95 19.79 14.54 -8.47
CA LEU A 95 19.37 13.79 -7.30
C LEU A 95 20.57 13.26 -6.50
N LYS A 96 21.62 12.75 -7.18
CA LYS A 96 22.88 12.33 -6.52
C LYS A 96 23.56 13.49 -5.80
N GLU A 97 23.63 14.67 -6.42
CA GLU A 97 24.19 15.87 -5.79
C GLU A 97 23.40 16.27 -4.53
N ALA A 98 22.05 16.28 -4.61
CA ALA A 98 21.19 16.61 -3.49
C ALA A 98 21.31 15.60 -2.33
N VAL A 99 21.41 14.30 -2.63
CA VAL A 99 21.67 13.26 -1.62
C VAL A 99 23.03 13.47 -0.98
N ALA A 100 24.10 13.65 -1.76
CA ALA A 100 25.44 13.86 -1.23
C ALA A 100 25.50 15.10 -0.31
N ALA A 101 24.87 16.21 -0.71
CA ALA A 101 24.78 17.42 0.10
C ALA A 101 24.00 17.20 1.41
N PHE A 102 22.88 16.48 1.35
CA PHE A 102 22.10 16.15 2.55
C PHE A 102 22.89 15.24 3.51
N MET A 103 23.55 14.20 3.00
CA MET A 103 24.36 13.28 3.80
C MET A 103 25.54 14.02 4.45
N ALA A 104 26.23 14.88 3.71
CA ALA A 104 27.33 15.70 4.23
C ALA A 104 26.88 16.70 5.32
N SER A 105 25.61 17.11 5.32
CA SER A 105 25.08 18.02 6.34
C SER A 105 24.94 17.38 7.73
N GLY A 106 24.95 16.04 7.82
CA GLY A 106 24.73 15.30 9.07
C GLY A 106 23.33 15.49 9.69
N ARG A 107 22.41 16.16 8.99
CA ARG A 107 21.04 16.38 9.46
C ARG A 107 20.28 15.05 9.51
N PRO A 108 19.41 14.84 10.51
CA PRO A 108 18.56 13.65 10.53
C PRO A 108 17.51 13.71 9.42
N LEU A 109 17.04 12.55 8.95
CA LEU A 109 15.96 12.44 7.95
C LEU A 109 14.70 13.22 8.34
N SER A 110 14.39 13.34 9.63
CA SER A 110 13.26 14.14 10.14
C SER A 110 13.36 15.64 9.85
N ALA A 111 14.53 16.11 9.41
CA ALA A 111 14.73 17.47 8.94
C ALA A 111 14.22 17.70 7.50
N LEU A 112 13.92 16.64 6.74
CA LEU A 112 13.31 16.72 5.41
C LEU A 112 11.80 16.92 5.56
N LYS A 113 11.36 18.18 5.54
CA LYS A 113 9.95 18.53 5.75
C LYS A 113 9.32 19.23 4.57
N ARG A 114 10.12 19.99 3.83
CA ARG A 114 9.67 20.87 2.75
C ARG A 114 10.65 20.76 1.58
N PRO A 115 10.23 21.15 0.36
CA PRO A 115 11.13 21.19 -0.81
C PRO A 115 12.45 21.92 -0.56
N ALA A 116 12.44 23.01 0.23
CA ALA A 116 13.64 23.77 0.56
C ALA A 116 14.66 23.01 1.42
N ASP A 117 14.25 21.93 2.11
CA ASP A 117 15.16 21.07 2.88
C ASP A 117 15.91 20.07 2.00
N PHE A 118 15.46 19.87 0.75
CA PHE A 118 16.07 19.02 -0.27
C PHE A 118 15.89 19.66 -1.66
N PRO A 119 16.69 20.70 -1.97
CA PRO A 119 16.44 21.54 -3.14
C PRO A 119 16.63 20.76 -4.44
N LEU A 120 15.57 20.67 -5.23
CA LEU A 120 15.55 20.18 -6.60
C LEU A 120 14.99 21.29 -7.49
N SER A 121 15.45 21.38 -8.73
CA SER A 121 15.09 22.48 -9.63
C SER A 121 14.98 22.03 -11.08
N GLY A 122 14.33 22.86 -11.91
CA GLY A 122 14.15 22.59 -13.33
C GLY A 122 13.32 21.33 -13.58
N GLY A 123 13.76 20.51 -14.54
CA GLY A 123 12.98 19.36 -15.04
C GLY A 123 12.54 18.37 -13.97
N LEU A 124 13.40 18.06 -12.99
CA LEU A 124 13.04 17.13 -11.91
C LEU A 124 11.95 17.68 -10.99
N ALA A 125 12.04 18.95 -10.61
CA ALA A 125 11.01 19.61 -9.82
C ALA A 125 9.67 19.68 -10.57
N ASP A 126 9.71 19.97 -11.87
CA ASP A 126 8.52 20.00 -12.73
C ASP A 126 7.87 18.61 -12.87
N LYS A 127 8.68 17.55 -13.02
CA LYS A 127 8.23 16.15 -13.05
C LYS A 127 7.53 15.78 -11.74
N LEU A 128 8.08 16.16 -10.59
CA LEU A 128 7.49 15.89 -9.27
C LEU A 128 6.19 16.68 -9.06
N ALA A 129 6.14 17.95 -9.49
CA ALA A 129 4.91 18.74 -9.49
C ALA A 129 3.83 18.14 -10.41
N GLY A 130 4.23 17.60 -11.57
CA GLY A 130 3.36 16.84 -12.46
C GLY A 130 2.78 15.60 -11.79
N ALA A 131 3.63 14.77 -11.20
CA ALA A 131 3.21 13.58 -10.45
C ALA A 131 2.24 13.94 -9.32
N ARG A 132 2.51 15.02 -8.59
CA ARG A 132 1.61 15.57 -7.56
C ARG A 132 0.23 15.92 -8.11
N ARG A 133 0.15 16.62 -9.26
CA ARG A 133 -1.14 16.93 -9.90
C ARG A 133 -1.88 15.66 -10.32
N ASP A 134 -1.18 14.70 -10.90
CA ASP A 134 -1.75 13.42 -11.33
C ASP A 134 -2.33 12.62 -10.15
N LEU A 135 -1.67 12.69 -8.99
CA LEU A 135 -2.14 12.07 -7.75
C LEU A 135 -3.40 12.76 -7.20
N LEU A 136 -3.36 14.09 -7.04
CA LEU A 136 -4.40 14.79 -6.29
C LEU A 136 -5.62 15.20 -7.13
N ARG A 137 -5.45 15.36 -8.44
CA ARG A 137 -6.46 15.90 -9.36
C ARG A 137 -6.64 15.07 -10.63
N GLY A 138 -5.75 14.12 -10.87
CA GLY A 138 -5.78 13.25 -12.04
C GLY A 138 -6.18 11.82 -11.66
N ARG A 139 -5.45 10.88 -12.25
CA ARG A 139 -5.69 9.43 -12.12
C ARG A 139 -5.50 8.86 -10.72
N GLY A 140 -4.88 9.57 -9.79
CA GLY A 140 -4.66 9.08 -8.43
C GLY A 140 -3.46 8.14 -8.26
N PHE A 141 -2.58 8.03 -9.25
CA PHE A 141 -1.33 7.28 -9.14
C PHE A 141 -0.24 7.82 -10.08
N ALA A 142 1.03 7.60 -9.72
CA ALA A 142 2.19 7.89 -10.56
C ALA A 142 3.30 6.87 -10.29
N LEU A 143 4.04 6.48 -11.33
CA LEU A 143 5.18 5.57 -11.23
C LEU A 143 6.45 6.32 -11.62
N LEU A 144 7.29 6.66 -10.65
CA LEU A 144 8.62 7.22 -10.93
C LEU A 144 9.59 6.07 -11.16
N ARG A 145 10.46 6.18 -12.17
CA ARG A 145 11.46 5.16 -12.49
C ARG A 145 12.84 5.75 -12.62
N GLY A 146 13.85 4.99 -12.19
CA GLY A 146 15.27 5.33 -12.40
C GLY A 146 15.95 5.93 -11.18
N VAL A 147 15.39 5.77 -9.97
CA VAL A 147 16.14 6.12 -8.75
C VAL A 147 17.34 5.16 -8.63
N PRO A 148 18.58 5.65 -8.47
CA PRO A 148 19.79 4.83 -8.58
C PRO A 148 20.09 4.02 -7.29
N VAL A 149 19.10 3.29 -6.77
CA VAL A 149 19.22 2.54 -5.50
C VAL A 149 20.32 1.47 -5.53
N GLY A 150 20.67 0.95 -6.71
CA GLY A 150 21.76 -0.02 -6.86
C GLY A 150 23.16 0.58 -6.75
N GLU A 151 23.28 1.90 -6.84
CA GLU A 151 24.55 2.63 -6.65
C GLU A 151 24.68 3.24 -5.25
N TRP A 152 23.63 3.13 -4.44
CA TRP A 152 23.50 3.80 -3.16
C TRP A 152 23.50 2.82 -2.00
N SER A 153 23.99 3.28 -0.86
CA SER A 153 23.67 2.67 0.43
C SER A 153 22.17 2.75 0.73
N GLU A 154 21.72 1.94 1.70
CA GLU A 154 20.33 2.02 2.18
C GLU A 154 20.00 3.44 2.70
N ALA A 155 20.93 4.07 3.41
CA ALA A 155 20.74 5.42 3.96
C ALA A 155 20.58 6.47 2.86
N GLU A 156 21.41 6.42 1.82
CA GLU A 156 21.31 7.30 0.65
C GLU A 156 20.01 7.06 -0.12
N SER A 157 19.60 5.80 -0.29
CA SER A 157 18.33 5.45 -0.94
C SER A 157 17.13 6.01 -0.18
N VAL A 158 17.12 5.91 1.16
CA VAL A 158 16.07 6.49 1.99
C VAL A 158 16.11 8.02 1.96
N ALA A 159 17.29 8.63 2.00
CA ALA A 159 17.45 10.08 1.92
C ALA A 159 16.96 10.63 0.59
N GLY A 160 17.38 10.05 -0.54
CA GLY A 160 16.92 10.42 -1.88
C GLY A 160 15.42 10.23 -2.03
N TYR A 161 14.88 9.12 -1.53
CA TYR A 161 13.44 8.86 -1.58
C TYR A 161 12.60 9.85 -0.78
N MET A 162 13.00 10.12 0.46
CA MET A 162 12.33 11.13 1.29
C MET A 162 12.51 12.53 0.73
N GLY A 163 13.67 12.82 0.13
CA GLY A 163 13.98 14.04 -0.61
C GLY A 163 13.05 14.25 -1.80
N LEU A 164 12.80 13.24 -2.64
CA LEU A 164 11.77 13.29 -3.68
C LEU A 164 10.37 13.45 -3.07
N GLY A 165 10.11 12.75 -1.96
CA GLY A 165 8.83 12.79 -1.23
C GLY A 165 8.42 14.18 -0.78
N VAL A 166 9.34 15.01 -0.28
CA VAL A 166 9.03 16.38 0.19
C VAL A 166 8.58 17.34 -0.91
N HIS A 167 8.85 17.02 -2.18
CA HIS A 167 8.31 17.75 -3.34
C HIS A 167 6.90 17.28 -3.73
N VAL A 168 6.50 16.10 -3.28
CA VAL A 168 5.14 15.58 -3.47
C VAL A 168 4.25 15.96 -2.29
N GLY A 169 4.71 15.89 -1.05
CA GLY A 169 3.93 16.24 0.13
C GLY A 169 4.78 16.20 1.40
N ARG A 170 4.17 16.44 2.56
CA ARG A 170 4.87 16.47 3.85
C ARG A 170 4.92 15.07 4.47
N PRO A 171 6.11 14.49 4.74
CA PRO A 171 6.25 13.20 5.41
C PRO A 171 5.45 13.11 6.71
N GLN A 172 4.73 12.01 6.88
CA GLN A 172 3.90 11.71 8.05
C GLN A 172 4.45 10.50 8.82
N PRO A 173 4.32 10.51 10.16
CA PRO A 173 4.56 9.32 10.97
C PRO A 173 3.68 8.14 10.53
N GLN A 174 4.24 6.93 10.57
CA GLN A 174 3.53 5.68 10.24
C GLN A 174 3.32 4.78 11.46
N SER A 175 3.80 5.23 12.63
CA SER A 175 3.72 4.51 13.89
C SER A 175 3.82 5.48 15.07
N LYS A 176 3.41 5.02 16.25
CA LYS A 176 3.37 5.80 17.50
C LYS A 176 4.71 6.39 17.91
N ASP A 177 5.81 5.72 17.57
CA ASP A 177 7.19 6.16 17.81
C ASP A 177 7.68 7.21 16.80
N GLY A 178 6.82 7.71 15.92
CA GLY A 178 7.13 8.83 15.03
C GLY A 178 7.92 8.47 13.78
N LYS A 179 8.10 7.18 13.46
CA LYS A 179 8.86 6.74 12.29
C LYS A 179 8.21 7.24 11.00
N LEU A 180 8.94 8.04 10.23
CA LEU A 180 8.49 8.60 8.94
C LEU A 180 8.61 7.59 7.80
N ILE A 181 9.51 6.62 7.95
CA ILE A 181 9.81 5.57 6.97
C ILE A 181 9.51 4.21 7.59
N ASN A 182 8.94 3.31 6.79
CA ASN A 182 8.74 1.93 7.20
C ASN A 182 9.35 0.96 6.17
N HIS A 183 10.13 -0.01 6.64
CA HIS A 183 10.69 -1.05 5.79
C HIS A 183 9.66 -2.16 5.62
N VAL A 184 9.25 -2.41 4.38
CA VAL A 184 8.27 -3.44 4.01
C VAL A 184 9.03 -4.66 3.49
N LYS A 185 9.43 -5.51 4.42
CA LYS A 185 10.17 -6.76 4.21
C LYS A 185 9.73 -7.82 5.22
N MET A 186 9.92 -9.09 4.89
CA MET A 186 9.65 -10.17 5.84
C MET A 186 10.59 -10.03 7.04
N HIS A 187 10.05 -10.06 8.25
CA HIS A 187 10.88 -10.18 9.45
C HIS A 187 11.05 -11.66 9.77
N TYR A 188 12.30 -12.10 9.70
CA TYR A 188 12.65 -13.46 10.09
C TYR A 188 12.82 -13.50 11.60
N ALA A 189 12.18 -14.47 12.24
CA ALA A 189 12.47 -14.74 13.64
C ALA A 189 13.94 -15.18 13.78
N PRO A 190 14.64 -14.83 14.87
CA PRO A 190 15.95 -15.37 15.16
C PRO A 190 15.91 -16.90 15.13
N ALA A 191 17.01 -17.53 14.69
CA ALA A 191 17.12 -18.99 14.69
C ALA A 191 16.81 -19.54 16.10
N GLY A 192 15.87 -20.49 16.20
CA GLY A 192 15.46 -21.11 17.46
C GLY A 192 14.32 -20.40 18.23
N ALA A 193 13.76 -19.30 17.70
CA ALA A 193 12.61 -18.65 18.34
C ALA A 193 11.30 -19.48 18.18
N PRO A 194 10.38 -19.42 19.17
CA PRO A 194 9.08 -20.11 19.07
C PRO A 194 8.27 -19.61 17.87
N ALA A 195 7.53 -20.49 17.19
CA ALA A 195 6.69 -20.14 16.04
C ALA A 195 5.65 -19.02 16.31
N SER A 196 5.30 -18.79 17.58
CA SER A 196 4.43 -17.69 18.03
C SER A 196 5.07 -16.30 17.94
N THR A 197 6.36 -16.19 17.57
CA THR A 197 7.08 -14.91 17.40
C THR A 197 6.94 -14.30 16.01
N LEU A 198 6.16 -14.90 15.11
CA LEU A 198 5.90 -14.31 13.79
C LEU A 198 5.21 -12.92 13.93
N PRO A 199 5.63 -11.91 13.16
CA PRO A 199 5.05 -10.58 13.26
C PRO A 199 3.56 -10.58 12.90
N GLN A 200 2.74 -9.99 13.75
CA GLN A 200 1.30 -9.84 13.48
C GLN A 200 0.99 -8.76 12.43
N ARG A 201 1.98 -7.99 11.96
CA ARG A 201 1.78 -6.89 11.02
C ARG A 201 1.87 -7.36 9.58
N GLU A 202 0.93 -6.93 8.77
CA GLU A 202 0.68 -7.41 7.41
C GLU A 202 1.87 -7.17 6.46
N HIS A 203 2.61 -6.08 6.69
CA HIS A 203 3.80 -5.73 5.91
C HIS A 203 5.07 -6.52 6.28
N ALA A 204 5.07 -7.24 7.41
CA ALA A 204 6.24 -7.90 7.98
C ALA A 204 6.25 -9.43 7.76
N HIS A 205 5.31 -9.96 6.97
CA HIS A 205 5.26 -11.37 6.59
C HIS A 205 5.08 -11.55 5.07
N ASN A 206 5.20 -12.80 4.60
CA ASN A 206 5.22 -13.16 3.17
C ASN A 206 3.89 -13.63 2.58
N LEU A 207 2.84 -13.75 3.40
CA LEU A 207 1.49 -14.03 2.92
C LEU A 207 0.95 -12.89 2.04
N GLU A 208 -0.06 -13.20 1.23
CA GLU A 208 -0.81 -12.20 0.49
C GLU A 208 -1.38 -11.12 1.42
N PHE A 209 -1.40 -9.89 0.93
CA PHE A 209 -2.11 -8.80 1.58
C PHE A 209 -3.11 -8.21 0.59
N GLY A 210 -4.40 -8.49 0.84
CA GLY A 210 -5.51 -8.10 -0.02
C GLY A 210 -5.69 -6.59 -0.14
N VAL A 211 -6.65 -6.18 -0.97
CA VAL A 211 -6.89 -4.78 -1.29
C VAL A 211 -7.24 -3.95 -0.06
N HIS A 212 -6.54 -2.84 0.13
CA HIS A 212 -6.75 -1.90 1.22
C HIS A 212 -6.30 -0.49 0.88
N THR A 213 -6.67 0.45 1.74
CA THR A 213 -6.07 1.77 1.88
C THR A 213 -5.29 1.83 3.18
N ASP A 214 -4.27 2.67 3.23
CA ASP A 214 -3.56 2.99 4.46
C ASP A 214 -4.37 4.00 5.30
N ALA A 215 -4.05 4.12 6.59
CA ALA A 215 -4.93 4.80 7.54
C ALA A 215 -4.72 6.32 7.65
N GLN A 216 -3.49 6.82 7.47
CA GLN A 216 -3.12 8.20 7.84
C GLN A 216 -2.39 8.97 6.72
N ALA A 217 -2.43 8.48 5.48
CA ALA A 217 -1.77 9.12 4.33
C ALA A 217 -2.79 9.80 3.41
N ASP A 218 -2.44 10.96 2.84
CA ASP A 218 -3.06 11.47 1.61
C ASP A 218 -2.47 10.74 0.41
N VAL A 219 -1.13 10.68 0.37
CA VAL A 219 -0.37 9.95 -0.64
C VAL A 219 0.50 8.89 0.05
N LEU A 220 0.38 7.66 -0.43
CA LEU A 220 1.26 6.55 -0.10
C LEU A 220 2.34 6.45 -1.18
N GLY A 221 3.59 6.25 -0.75
CA GLY A 221 4.69 5.89 -1.64
C GLY A 221 5.33 4.55 -1.25
N LEU A 222 5.75 3.78 -2.25
CA LEU A 222 6.59 2.59 -2.08
C LEU A 222 7.77 2.64 -3.05
N LEU A 223 8.98 2.80 -2.52
CA LEU A 223 10.24 2.60 -3.25
C LEU A 223 10.63 1.13 -3.22
N CYS A 224 11.04 0.58 -4.37
CA CYS A 224 11.70 -0.72 -4.42
C CYS A 224 13.21 -0.61 -4.27
N ILE A 225 13.74 -1.20 -3.20
CA ILE A 225 15.18 -1.43 -3.02
C ILE A 225 15.54 -2.77 -3.67
N ASN A 226 14.75 -3.81 -3.35
CA ASN A 226 14.98 -5.14 -3.87
C ASN A 226 13.68 -5.94 -4.03
N GLN A 227 13.69 -6.88 -4.96
CA GLN A 227 12.57 -7.76 -5.25
C GLN A 227 12.61 -9.06 -4.45
N ALA A 228 11.44 -9.69 -4.30
CA ALA A 228 11.39 -11.11 -3.95
C ALA A 228 11.90 -11.95 -5.12
N LYS A 229 12.44 -13.13 -4.82
CA LYS A 229 12.77 -14.16 -5.81
C LYS A 229 11.53 -14.59 -6.59
N GLU A 230 10.44 -14.89 -5.89
CA GLU A 230 9.13 -15.25 -6.45
C GLU A 230 8.01 -14.36 -5.89
N GLY A 231 7.03 -14.00 -6.73
CA GLY A 231 5.85 -13.25 -6.31
C GLY A 231 6.14 -11.83 -5.84
N GLY A 232 5.40 -11.37 -4.84
CA GLY A 232 5.53 -10.02 -4.25
C GLY A 232 5.07 -8.90 -5.18
N VAL A 233 4.23 -9.24 -6.16
CA VAL A 233 3.68 -8.32 -7.16
C VAL A 233 2.78 -7.32 -6.45
N SER A 234 2.99 -6.03 -6.73
CA SER A 234 2.13 -4.97 -6.22
C SER A 234 0.96 -4.78 -7.17
N SER A 235 -0.24 -4.59 -6.66
CA SER A 235 -1.39 -4.23 -7.47
C SER A 235 -2.15 -3.07 -6.86
N PHE A 236 -2.85 -2.32 -7.71
CA PHE A 236 -3.67 -1.21 -7.28
C PHE A 236 -4.90 -1.04 -8.18
N SER A 237 -5.98 -0.54 -7.61
CA SER A 237 -7.26 -0.32 -8.30
C SER A 237 -7.95 0.94 -7.81
N SER A 238 -8.80 1.52 -8.64
CA SER A 238 -9.56 2.71 -8.28
C SER A 238 -10.71 2.39 -7.30
N THR A 239 -10.75 3.05 -6.15
CA THR A 239 -11.89 2.94 -5.23
C THR A 239 -13.16 3.52 -5.84
N LEU A 240 -13.03 4.54 -6.71
CA LEU A 240 -14.16 5.16 -7.41
C LEU A 240 -14.73 4.21 -8.47
N ALA A 241 -13.88 3.45 -9.16
CA ALA A 241 -14.34 2.43 -10.09
C ALA A 241 -15.08 1.29 -9.37
N VAL A 242 -14.57 0.83 -8.21
CA VAL A 242 -15.26 -0.16 -7.36
C VAL A 242 -16.62 0.37 -6.91
N HIS A 243 -16.67 1.61 -6.41
CA HIS A 243 -17.91 2.29 -6.04
C HIS A 243 -18.91 2.36 -7.20
N ASN A 244 -18.44 2.77 -8.38
CA ASN A 244 -19.29 2.89 -9.57
C ASN A 244 -19.81 1.54 -10.04
N GLU A 245 -19.00 0.49 -9.94
CA GLU A 245 -19.40 -0.87 -10.27
C GLU A 245 -20.50 -1.38 -9.33
N LEU A 246 -20.39 -1.14 -8.02
CA LEU A 246 -21.47 -1.47 -7.07
C LEU A 246 -22.79 -0.82 -7.46
N LEU A 247 -22.77 0.46 -7.85
CA LEU A 247 -23.96 1.16 -8.33
C LEU A 247 -24.51 0.60 -9.65
N ARG A 248 -23.63 0.25 -10.60
CA ARG A 248 -24.01 -0.35 -11.89
C ARG A 248 -24.62 -1.74 -11.72
N ARG A 249 -24.17 -2.50 -10.74
CA ARG A 249 -24.77 -3.79 -10.33
C ARG A 249 -26.09 -3.64 -9.56
N GLY A 250 -26.60 -2.41 -9.38
CA GLY A 250 -27.83 -2.13 -8.64
C GLY A 250 -27.69 -2.23 -7.12
N ARG A 251 -26.47 -2.40 -6.59
CA ARG A 251 -26.19 -2.61 -5.16
C ARG A 251 -26.11 -1.32 -4.36
N LYS A 252 -27.14 -0.47 -4.48
CA LYS A 252 -27.26 0.77 -3.69
C LYS A 252 -27.37 0.50 -2.19
N ASP A 253 -27.91 -0.65 -1.80
CA ASP A 253 -27.91 -1.16 -0.42
C ASP A 253 -26.49 -1.33 0.14
N ILE A 254 -25.58 -1.92 -0.65
CA ILE A 254 -24.16 -2.09 -0.26
C ILE A 254 -23.45 -0.75 -0.20
N VAL A 255 -23.65 0.13 -1.19
CA VAL A 255 -23.04 1.48 -1.15
C VAL A 255 -23.51 2.27 0.07
N ARG A 256 -24.80 2.19 0.42
CA ARG A 256 -25.32 2.78 1.66
C ARG A 256 -24.67 2.15 2.89
N CYS A 257 -24.55 0.82 2.95
CA CYS A 257 -23.90 0.12 4.06
C CYS A 257 -22.45 0.59 4.26
N LEU A 258 -21.67 0.64 3.18
CA LEU A 258 -20.27 1.11 3.19
C LEU A 258 -20.15 2.60 3.57
N ALA A 259 -21.18 3.41 3.30
CA ALA A 259 -21.23 4.83 3.69
C ALA A 259 -21.87 5.09 5.07
N SER A 260 -22.40 4.06 5.72
CA SER A 260 -23.07 4.18 7.02
C SER A 260 -22.09 3.96 8.17
N GLY A 261 -22.57 4.17 9.39
CA GLY A 261 -21.87 3.75 10.59
C GLY A 261 -21.75 2.22 10.74
N GLY A 262 -21.12 1.78 11.83
CA GLY A 262 -20.90 0.37 12.17
C GLY A 262 -19.57 -0.21 11.69
N TRP A 263 -18.67 0.64 11.16
CA TRP A 263 -17.34 0.23 10.71
C TRP A 263 -16.28 0.71 11.69
N TYR A 264 -15.71 -0.19 12.48
CA TYR A 264 -14.81 0.18 13.57
C TYR A 264 -13.36 -0.19 13.32
N ARG A 265 -12.46 0.63 13.85
CA ARG A 265 -11.01 0.45 13.73
C ARG A 265 -10.35 0.64 15.08
N ASP A 266 -9.27 -0.09 15.29
CA ASP A 266 -8.56 -0.17 16.57
C ASP A 266 -7.73 1.10 16.74
N ARG A 267 -8.15 1.96 17.67
CA ARG A 267 -7.47 3.22 17.96
C ARG A 267 -6.05 2.97 18.47
N SER A 268 -5.85 1.87 19.20
CA SER A 268 -4.55 1.50 19.76
C SER A 268 -3.51 1.15 18.70
N ARG A 269 -3.90 0.90 17.44
CA ARG A 269 -2.94 0.69 16.33
C ARG A 269 -2.26 1.98 15.90
N TYR A 270 -2.90 3.13 16.11
CA TYR A 270 -2.48 4.42 15.56
C TYR A 270 -2.02 5.39 16.63
N GLN A 271 -2.61 5.31 17.82
CA GLN A 271 -2.34 6.23 18.91
C GLN A 271 -2.51 5.57 20.27
N ASP A 272 -2.06 6.26 21.30
CA ASP A 272 -2.38 5.87 22.66
C ASP A 272 -3.84 6.19 22.98
N VAL A 273 -4.48 5.28 23.72
CA VAL A 273 -5.88 5.38 24.12
C VAL A 273 -5.88 5.79 25.59
N ARG A 274 -6.46 6.96 25.89
CA ARG A 274 -6.52 7.47 27.25
C ARG A 274 -7.50 6.66 28.10
N PRO A 275 -7.31 6.59 29.43
CA PRO A 275 -8.32 6.06 30.32
C PRO A 275 -9.66 6.77 30.11
N GLY A 276 -10.72 6.01 29.81
CA GLY A 276 -12.07 6.53 29.54
C GLY A 276 -12.41 6.77 28.07
N ASP A 277 -11.42 6.78 27.17
CA ASP A 277 -11.67 6.84 25.73
C ASP A 277 -12.13 5.49 25.17
N SER A 278 -12.99 5.52 24.14
CA SER A 278 -13.29 4.32 23.37
C SER A 278 -12.01 3.77 22.71
N PRO A 279 -11.74 2.45 22.81
CA PRO A 279 -10.59 1.83 22.16
C PRO A 279 -10.75 1.71 20.65
N VAL A 280 -11.93 2.04 20.13
CA VAL A 280 -12.23 2.08 18.70
C VAL A 280 -12.62 3.49 18.26
N TRP A 281 -12.47 3.75 16.97
CA TRP A 281 -13.20 4.82 16.30
C TRP A 281 -14.06 4.22 15.20
N GLU A 282 -15.13 4.93 14.88
CA GLU A 282 -15.96 4.63 13.73
C GLU A 282 -15.38 5.30 12.49
N MET A 283 -15.19 4.51 11.43
CA MET A 283 -14.60 4.94 10.17
C MET A 283 -15.28 4.21 9.02
N PRO A 284 -16.39 4.79 8.50
CA PRO A 284 -17.09 4.29 7.33
C PRO A 284 -16.14 4.10 6.15
N VAL A 285 -16.46 3.12 5.29
CA VAL A 285 -15.65 2.84 4.11
C VAL A 285 -15.74 3.97 3.10
N PHE A 286 -16.95 4.47 2.83
CA PHE A 286 -17.19 5.61 1.97
C PHE A 286 -17.59 6.83 2.79
N SER A 287 -16.95 7.96 2.52
CA SER A 287 -17.30 9.24 3.12
C SER A 287 -17.59 10.25 2.03
N TYR A 288 -18.85 10.66 1.92
CA TYR A 288 -19.25 11.79 1.08
C TYR A 288 -19.17 13.08 1.89
N HIS A 289 -18.28 14.00 1.51
CA HIS A 289 -18.08 15.23 2.23
C HIS A 289 -17.80 16.39 1.27
N LYS A 290 -18.60 17.46 1.34
CA LYS A 290 -18.42 18.70 0.54
C LYS A 290 -18.19 18.44 -0.97
N GLY A 291 -18.91 17.50 -1.56
CA GLY A 291 -18.77 17.15 -2.97
C GLY A 291 -17.60 16.21 -3.30
N TYR A 292 -16.93 15.63 -2.30
CA TYR A 292 -15.88 14.64 -2.46
C TYR A 292 -16.34 13.27 -1.95
N LEU A 293 -15.90 12.20 -2.62
CA LEU A 293 -15.98 10.82 -2.12
C LEU A 293 -14.59 10.35 -1.73
N THR A 294 -14.38 10.15 -0.43
CA THR A 294 -13.16 9.56 0.15
C THR A 294 -13.42 8.10 0.52
N THR A 295 -12.45 7.23 0.25
CA THR A 295 -12.49 5.82 0.65
C THR A 295 -11.43 5.51 1.68
N HIS A 296 -11.82 4.85 2.77
CA HIS A 296 -10.91 4.18 3.68
C HIS A 296 -11.34 2.72 3.84
N TYR A 297 -10.53 1.79 3.36
CA TYR A 297 -10.92 0.38 3.33
C TYR A 297 -9.80 -0.50 3.88
N ASN A 298 -10.09 -1.30 4.91
CA ASN A 298 -9.22 -2.39 5.30
C ASN A 298 -10.03 -3.46 6.04
N SER A 299 -10.33 -4.54 5.33
CA SER A 299 -11.15 -5.66 5.81
C SER A 299 -10.59 -6.31 7.08
N SER A 300 -9.27 -6.55 7.14
CA SER A 300 -8.62 -7.18 8.31
C SER A 300 -8.81 -6.36 9.58
N HIS A 301 -8.82 -5.02 9.46
CA HIS A 301 -9.01 -4.14 10.60
C HIS A 301 -10.43 -4.15 11.14
N TYR A 302 -11.46 -4.14 10.27
CA TYR A 302 -12.86 -4.21 10.71
C TYR A 302 -13.14 -5.54 11.43
N GLN A 303 -12.67 -6.65 10.86
CA GLN A 303 -12.83 -7.97 11.46
C GLN A 303 -12.04 -8.10 12.77
N LEU A 304 -10.83 -7.54 12.84
CA LEU A 304 -10.05 -7.53 14.08
C LEU A 304 -10.78 -6.76 15.19
N CYS A 305 -11.37 -5.61 14.87
CA CYS A 305 -12.14 -4.83 15.83
C CYS A 305 -13.36 -5.55 16.35
N ALA A 306 -14.15 -6.16 15.46
CA ALA A 306 -15.31 -6.97 15.85
C ALA A 306 -14.91 -8.10 16.82
N ARG A 307 -13.73 -8.72 16.63
CA ARG A 307 -13.21 -9.76 17.53
C ARG A 307 -12.64 -9.21 18.84
N ARG A 308 -11.88 -8.12 18.80
CA ARG A 308 -11.14 -7.59 19.95
C ARG A 308 -12.00 -6.73 20.87
N TYR A 309 -13.01 -6.07 20.32
CA TYR A 309 -13.87 -5.09 20.99
C TYR A 309 -15.36 -5.40 20.76
N PRO A 310 -15.84 -6.60 21.11
CA PRO A 310 -17.21 -7.02 20.80
C PRO A 310 -18.28 -6.14 21.46
N GLU A 311 -17.98 -5.52 22.60
CA GLU A 311 -18.90 -4.59 23.29
C GLU A 311 -19.08 -3.26 22.54
N GLN A 312 -18.02 -2.76 21.89
CA GLN A 312 -18.03 -1.47 21.20
C GLN A 312 -18.36 -1.61 19.71
N ALA A 313 -17.83 -2.65 19.06
CA ALA A 313 -17.94 -2.84 17.62
C ALA A 313 -19.06 -3.81 17.21
N GLY A 314 -19.41 -4.76 18.09
CA GLY A 314 -20.31 -5.86 17.76
C GLY A 314 -19.77 -6.78 16.65
N PRO A 315 -20.48 -7.89 16.34
CA PRO A 315 -20.19 -8.67 15.16
C PRO A 315 -20.58 -7.91 13.88
N LEU A 316 -19.84 -8.13 12.79
CA LEU A 316 -20.25 -7.61 11.48
C LEU A 316 -21.56 -8.25 11.05
N SER A 317 -22.52 -7.43 10.61
CA SER A 317 -23.79 -7.89 10.07
C SER A 317 -23.60 -8.65 8.74
N ALA A 318 -24.61 -9.45 8.35
CA ALA A 318 -24.59 -10.14 7.06
C ALA A 318 -24.38 -9.19 5.86
N LEU A 319 -25.01 -8.01 5.90
CA LEU A 319 -24.85 -6.99 4.86
C LEU A 319 -23.44 -6.40 4.83
N GLN A 320 -22.80 -6.21 5.99
CA GLN A 320 -21.40 -5.75 6.05
C GLN A 320 -20.43 -6.80 5.54
N LEU A 321 -20.63 -8.08 5.89
CA LEU A 321 -19.81 -9.18 5.37
C LEU A 321 -19.94 -9.31 3.85
N GLU A 322 -21.16 -9.20 3.33
CA GLU A 322 -21.41 -9.15 1.88
C GLU A 322 -20.74 -7.92 1.24
N ALA A 323 -20.81 -6.76 1.88
CA ALA A 323 -20.18 -5.54 1.40
C ALA A 323 -18.65 -5.69 1.32
N LEU A 324 -18.01 -6.30 2.34
CA LEU A 324 -16.57 -6.59 2.31
C LEU A 324 -16.22 -7.53 1.15
N ALA A 325 -16.99 -8.62 0.98
CA ALA A 325 -16.75 -9.61 -0.05
C ALA A 325 -16.87 -9.03 -1.46
N LEU A 326 -17.92 -8.26 -1.75
CA LEU A 326 -18.09 -7.63 -3.07
C LEU A 326 -17.05 -6.55 -3.34
N PHE A 327 -16.65 -5.80 -2.31
CA PHE A 327 -15.63 -4.78 -2.46
C PHE A 327 -14.27 -5.41 -2.79
N GLU A 328 -13.89 -6.49 -2.10
CA GLU A 328 -12.70 -7.29 -2.41
C GLU A 328 -12.77 -7.95 -3.79
N GLU A 329 -13.90 -8.58 -4.13
CA GLU A 329 -14.13 -9.20 -5.45
C GLU A 329 -13.86 -8.21 -6.58
N ILE A 330 -14.51 -7.04 -6.54
CA ILE A 330 -14.38 -6.05 -7.60
C ILE A 330 -12.97 -5.44 -7.58
N GLY A 331 -12.47 -5.05 -6.39
CA GLY A 331 -11.19 -4.35 -6.25
C GLY A 331 -9.98 -5.19 -6.63
N SER A 332 -10.07 -6.51 -6.54
CA SER A 332 -9.01 -7.47 -6.92
C SER A 332 -9.19 -8.05 -8.33
N HIS A 333 -10.34 -7.83 -8.97
CA HIS A 333 -10.61 -8.38 -10.30
C HIS A 333 -9.63 -7.81 -11.35
N PRO A 334 -9.12 -8.62 -12.29
CA PRO A 334 -8.17 -8.17 -13.33
C PRO A 334 -8.67 -7.01 -14.20
N ASP A 335 -9.98 -6.86 -14.36
CA ASP A 335 -10.56 -5.70 -15.07
C ASP A 335 -10.42 -4.38 -14.30
N PHE A 336 -10.19 -4.42 -12.99
CA PHE A 336 -10.10 -3.24 -12.12
C PHE A 336 -8.69 -3.01 -11.58
N ALA A 337 -7.93 -4.08 -11.33
CA ALA A 337 -6.62 -4.02 -10.73
C ALA A 337 -5.49 -4.02 -11.76
N ILE A 338 -4.66 -2.98 -11.72
CA ILE A 338 -3.38 -2.95 -12.42
C ILE A 338 -2.36 -3.68 -11.55
N SER A 339 -1.66 -4.66 -12.13
CA SER A 339 -0.58 -5.38 -11.46
C SER A 339 0.77 -4.92 -12.00
N TYR A 340 1.70 -4.59 -11.11
CA TYR A 340 3.01 -4.11 -11.46
C TYR A 340 4.09 -4.69 -10.53
N ARG A 341 5.09 -5.35 -11.13
CA ARG A 341 6.28 -5.80 -10.42
C ARG A 341 7.30 -4.67 -10.41
N LEU A 342 7.34 -3.91 -9.31
CA LEU A 342 8.30 -2.84 -9.08
C LEU A 342 9.73 -3.35 -9.27
N GLN A 343 10.50 -2.67 -10.12
CA GLN A 343 11.94 -2.90 -10.26
C GLN A 343 12.72 -2.08 -9.22
N PRO A 344 13.93 -2.50 -8.82
CA PRO A 344 14.80 -1.64 -8.01
C PRO A 344 14.92 -0.24 -8.61
N GLY A 345 14.62 0.78 -7.80
CA GLY A 345 14.61 2.18 -8.23
C GLY A 345 13.25 2.70 -8.72
N ASP A 346 12.23 1.85 -8.80
CA ASP A 346 10.85 2.27 -9.03
C ASP A 346 10.23 2.80 -7.73
N ILE A 347 9.48 3.89 -7.84
CA ILE A 347 8.58 4.40 -6.79
C ILE A 347 7.16 4.42 -7.35
N ILE A 348 6.26 3.66 -6.73
CA ILE A 348 4.82 3.84 -6.95
C ILE A 348 4.28 4.83 -5.90
N LEU A 349 3.60 5.86 -6.38
CA LEU A 349 2.84 6.82 -5.57
C LEU A 349 1.35 6.59 -5.82
N LEU A 350 0.56 6.52 -4.75
CA LEU A 350 -0.87 6.29 -4.79
C LEU A 350 -1.58 7.33 -3.95
N HIS A 351 -2.62 7.96 -4.50
CA HIS A 351 -3.51 8.81 -3.74
C HIS A 351 -4.47 7.93 -2.94
N ASN A 352 -4.23 7.87 -1.64
CA ASN A 352 -4.75 6.84 -0.72
C ASN A 352 -6.29 6.89 -0.58
N SER A 353 -6.90 8.07 -0.77
CA SER A 353 -8.36 8.23 -0.74
C SER A 353 -9.07 7.67 -1.98
N SER A 354 -8.36 7.43 -3.08
CA SER A 354 -8.93 6.99 -4.36
C SER A 354 -8.31 5.70 -4.93
N ALA A 355 -7.28 5.16 -4.29
CA ALA A 355 -6.56 3.98 -4.75
C ALA A 355 -6.50 2.91 -3.65
N LEU A 356 -6.99 1.71 -3.99
CA LEU A 356 -6.68 0.50 -3.26
C LEU A 356 -5.32 -0.01 -3.68
N HIS A 357 -4.63 -0.69 -2.78
CA HIS A 357 -3.41 -1.42 -3.09
C HIS A 357 -3.39 -2.77 -2.40
N ALA A 358 -2.68 -3.70 -3.02
CA ALA A 358 -2.51 -5.06 -2.56
C ALA A 358 -1.12 -5.58 -2.94
N ARG A 359 -0.77 -6.72 -2.36
CA ARG A 359 0.47 -7.43 -2.64
C ARG A 359 0.22 -8.93 -2.67
N SER A 360 0.66 -9.60 -3.74
CA SER A 360 0.64 -11.06 -3.80
C SER A 360 1.55 -11.68 -2.72
N ALA A 361 1.31 -12.95 -2.39
CA ALA A 361 2.29 -13.72 -1.61
C ALA A 361 3.66 -13.74 -2.31
N PHE A 362 4.72 -13.97 -1.52
CA PHE A 362 6.08 -13.99 -2.05
C PHE A 362 7.00 -14.99 -1.35
N LYS A 363 8.11 -15.31 -2.02
CA LYS A 363 9.23 -16.05 -1.45
C LYS A 363 10.51 -15.28 -1.71
N ASP A 364 11.27 -15.08 -0.64
CA ASP A 364 12.58 -14.44 -0.69
C ASP A 364 13.66 -15.45 -1.08
N GLY A 365 14.79 -14.94 -1.58
CA GLY A 365 16.01 -15.73 -1.73
C GLY A 365 16.74 -15.93 -0.41
N ASP A 366 17.77 -16.78 -0.43
CA ASP A 366 18.50 -17.18 0.77
C ASP A 366 19.40 -16.04 1.25
N ALA A 367 20.07 -15.37 0.30
CA ALA A 367 20.98 -14.27 0.59
C ALA A 367 20.22 -12.97 0.93
N PRO A 368 20.72 -12.12 1.85
CA PRO A 368 20.03 -10.88 2.24
C PRO A 368 19.68 -9.94 1.08
N HIS A 369 20.54 -9.86 0.05
CA HIS A 369 20.34 -9.04 -1.15
C HIS A 369 19.39 -9.68 -2.18
N GLU A 370 18.83 -10.86 -1.91
CA GLU A 370 17.79 -11.52 -2.72
C GLU A 370 16.42 -11.49 -2.03
N ARG A 371 16.34 -10.82 -0.87
CA ARG A 371 15.11 -10.68 -0.10
C ARG A 371 14.38 -9.40 -0.49
N ARG A 372 13.06 -9.49 -0.60
CA ARG A 372 12.20 -8.37 -0.92
C ARG A 372 12.35 -7.27 0.11
N HIS A 373 12.63 -6.07 -0.38
CA HIS A 373 12.73 -4.88 0.45
C HIS A 373 12.13 -3.70 -0.29
N LEU A 374 10.95 -3.26 0.17
CA LEU A 374 10.41 -1.95 -0.21
C LEU A 374 10.50 -0.98 0.97
N VAL A 375 10.53 0.31 0.67
CA VAL A 375 10.52 1.39 1.66
C VAL A 375 9.24 2.18 1.48
N ARG A 376 8.41 2.23 2.51
CA ARG A 376 7.12 2.95 2.51
C ARG A 376 7.27 4.33 3.11
N LEU A 377 6.60 5.31 2.48
CA LEU A 377 6.48 6.69 2.93
C LEU A 377 5.01 7.10 2.91
N TRP A 378 4.55 7.79 3.95
CA TRP A 378 3.26 8.46 3.97
C TRP A 378 3.45 9.97 3.87
N LEU A 379 2.63 10.60 3.04
CA LEU A 379 2.69 12.03 2.76
C LEU A 379 1.33 12.66 3.02
N SER A 380 1.32 13.84 3.63
CA SER A 380 0.15 14.72 3.70
C SER A 380 0.29 15.87 2.71
N CYS A 381 -0.84 16.36 2.25
CA CYS A 381 -0.95 17.30 1.15
C CYS A 381 -1.89 18.43 1.57
N ASP A 382 -1.34 19.63 1.80
CA ASP A 382 -2.11 20.73 2.40
C ASP A 382 -3.25 21.23 1.50
N ASP A 383 -3.14 21.04 0.19
CA ASP A 383 -4.19 21.32 -0.80
C ASP A 383 -4.96 20.06 -1.24
N ASP A 384 -4.93 18.95 -0.50
CA ASP A 384 -5.82 17.82 -0.81
C ASP A 384 -7.31 18.16 -0.50
N ARG A 385 -8.20 17.21 -0.78
CA ARG A 385 -9.65 17.33 -0.56
C ARG A 385 -9.99 17.62 0.91
N PRO A 386 -11.07 18.38 1.16
CA PRO A 386 -11.59 18.54 2.51
C PRO A 386 -12.02 17.18 3.07
N GLN A 387 -11.54 16.86 4.27
CA GLN A 387 -11.86 15.61 4.95
C GLN A 387 -13.00 15.83 5.96
N PRO A 388 -13.88 14.84 6.17
CA PRO A 388 -14.80 14.83 7.28
C PRO A 388 -14.04 14.67 8.62
N ALA A 389 -14.61 15.20 9.71
CA ALA A 389 -13.94 15.26 11.00
C ALA A 389 -13.44 13.89 11.51
N HIS A 390 -14.15 12.79 11.24
CA HIS A 390 -13.73 11.45 11.66
C HIS A 390 -12.41 10.98 11.01
N LEU A 391 -12.02 11.56 9.87
CA LEU A 391 -10.75 11.30 9.17
C LEU A 391 -9.63 12.28 9.55
N ASP A 392 -9.93 13.33 10.31
CA ASP A 392 -8.92 14.21 10.90
C ASP A 392 -8.24 13.57 12.12
N PHE A 393 -9.00 12.82 12.93
CA PHE A 393 -8.53 12.22 14.19
C PHE A 393 -7.30 11.28 14.05
N PRO A 394 -7.18 10.43 13.00
CA PRO A 394 -5.98 9.64 12.82
C PRO A 394 -4.74 10.50 12.56
N ARG A 395 -4.86 11.72 12.03
CA ARG A 395 -3.70 12.56 11.67
C ARG A 395 -3.16 13.37 12.85
N SER A 396 -3.95 13.57 13.90
CA SER A 396 -3.72 14.60 14.92
C SER A 396 -3.28 14.09 16.29
N HIS A 397 -3.29 12.78 16.55
CA HIS A 397 -3.13 12.28 17.92
C HIS A 397 -2.04 11.21 18.05
N THR A 398 -0.78 11.58 17.98
CA THR A 398 0.19 11.05 18.95
C THR A 398 0.25 12.08 20.08
N GLU A 399 0.08 11.72 21.35
CA GLU A 399 0.15 12.73 22.43
C GLU A 399 1.44 13.55 22.32
N GLY A 400 1.30 14.89 22.23
CA GLY A 400 2.39 15.82 21.91
C GLY A 400 2.36 16.46 20.50
N TYR A 401 1.31 16.23 19.71
CA TYR A 401 1.26 16.70 18.32
C TYR A 401 0.47 18.01 18.14
N ASP A 402 1.16 19.15 18.22
CA ASP A 402 0.67 20.43 17.70
C ASP A 402 1.16 20.58 16.25
N ARG A 403 0.23 20.80 15.33
CA ARG A 403 0.48 20.88 13.88
C ARG A 403 1.31 22.12 13.50
N ASP A 404 1.30 23.16 14.34
CA ASP A 404 1.90 24.48 14.04
C ASP A 404 3.02 24.90 15.04
N ALA A 405 3.28 24.17 16.13
CA ALA A 405 4.26 24.53 17.18
C ALA A 405 5.55 23.66 17.19
N TYR A 406 6.34 23.69 16.12
CA TYR A 406 7.61 22.96 16.05
C TYR A 406 8.78 23.69 16.75
N GLN A 407 9.06 23.38 18.03
CA GLN A 407 10.29 23.77 18.77
C GLN A 407 10.80 22.69 19.78
N GLY A 408 11.30 21.54 19.29
CA GLY A 408 12.15 20.57 20.04
C GLY A 408 11.42 19.32 20.59
N LEU A 409 11.82 18.04 20.39
CA LEU A 409 13.08 17.25 20.34
C LEU A 409 13.40 16.49 21.65
N MET A 410 13.96 15.26 21.51
CA MET A 410 15.05 14.58 22.28
C MET A 410 14.74 13.07 22.49
N LYS A 411 15.61 12.05 22.34
CA LYS A 411 17.02 11.84 21.96
C LYS A 411 17.05 10.46 21.26
N PRO A 412 17.78 10.23 20.16
CA PRO A 412 18.03 8.86 19.71
C PRO A 412 18.80 8.13 20.82
N ALA A 413 18.36 6.93 21.20
CA ALA A 413 19.27 6.00 21.86
C ALA A 413 20.42 5.73 20.86
N PRO A 414 21.69 6.02 21.18
CA PRO A 414 22.81 5.81 20.26
C PRO A 414 22.91 4.36 19.75
N SER A 415 22.31 3.40 20.46
CA SER A 415 22.31 1.97 20.13
C SER A 415 21.31 1.54 19.05
N GLN A 416 20.42 2.42 18.57
CA GLN A 416 19.43 2.07 17.53
C GLN A 416 19.81 2.48 16.11
N PHE A 417 20.96 3.14 15.94
CA PHE A 417 21.66 3.23 14.65
C PHE A 417 22.96 2.43 14.74
N HIS A 418 22.87 1.09 14.76
CA HIS A 418 23.98 0.26 14.36
C HIS A 418 23.95 0.11 12.84
N VAL A 419 24.48 1.11 12.14
CA VAL A 419 25.22 0.85 10.91
C VAL A 419 26.68 0.95 11.34
N PRO A 420 27.41 -0.17 11.52
CA PRO A 420 28.85 -0.08 11.48
C PRO A 420 29.19 0.53 10.12
N LEU A 421 29.73 1.75 10.14
CA LEU A 421 30.54 2.21 9.03
C LEU A 421 31.57 1.12 8.83
N SER A 422 31.58 0.49 7.66
CA SER A 422 32.69 -0.37 7.26
C SER A 422 33.95 0.51 7.28
N GLN A 423 34.71 0.43 8.36
CA GLN A 423 36.10 0.85 8.37
C GLN A 423 36.94 -0.41 8.37
N GLU A 424 37.57 -0.58 7.20
CA GLU A 424 38.96 -0.98 7.03
C GLU A 424 39.34 -2.44 7.32
N ALA A 425 39.99 -2.99 6.29
CA ALA A 425 40.90 -4.11 6.39
C ALA A 425 42.04 -3.78 7.37
N ASP A 426 42.44 -4.76 8.18
CA ASP A 426 43.79 -5.33 8.20
C ASP A 426 44.07 -6.04 9.55
N ASP A 427 44.72 -7.20 9.42
CA ASP A 427 45.67 -7.84 10.34
C ASP A 427 45.26 -8.18 11.79
N LEU A 428 44.84 -9.44 11.99
CA LEU A 428 45.61 -10.51 12.69
C LEU A 428 44.80 -11.80 12.87
#